data_AF-A0A323TDI8-F1
#
_entry.id   AF-A0A323TDI8-F1
#
_cell.length_a   1.000
_cell.length_b   1.000
_cell.length_c   1.000
_cell.angle_alpha   90.00
_cell.angle_beta   90.00
_cell.angle_gamma   90.00
#
_symmetry.space_group_name_H-M   'P 1'
#
loop_
_entity.id
_entity.type
_entity.pdbx_description
1 polymer ?
#
loop_
_entity_poly.entity_id
_entity_poly.type
_entity_poly.pdbx_seq_one_letter_code
_entity_poly.pdbx_strand_id
1 'polypeptide(L)' 'MNPDHEQEALPVEFFDTCEQPFCASRDDFAPAFNAPALINNEISSVDLLKERGKWVILFFYASDFTFV' A
#
# COMPACT_ATOMS: atom_id res chain seq x y z
N MET A 1 -46.99 2.73 -16.02
CA MET A 1 -45.94 1.77 -16.43
C MET A 1 -45.20 2.45 -17.57
N ASN A 2 -44.07 3.10 -17.37
CA ASN A 2 -42.90 2.73 -16.59
C ASN A 2 -42.14 4.02 -16.20
N PRO A 3 -41.80 4.27 -14.92
CA PRO A 3 -40.81 5.27 -14.56
C PRO A 3 -39.49 4.56 -14.23
N ASP A 4 -38.63 4.57 -15.23
CA ASP A 4 -37.18 4.66 -15.16
C ASP A 4 -36.51 4.34 -13.82
N HIS A 5 -35.68 3.31 -13.86
CA HIS A 5 -34.74 2.89 -12.83
C HIS A 5 -33.91 4.07 -12.32
N GLU A 6 -34.29 4.58 -11.15
CA GLU A 6 -33.45 5.48 -10.36
C GLU A 6 -32.30 4.64 -9.78
N GLN A 7 -31.23 4.50 -10.56
CA GLN A 7 -29.94 4.10 -10.02
C GLN A 7 -29.39 5.30 -9.26
N GLU A 8 -29.60 5.29 -7.94
CA GLU A 8 -29.01 6.21 -6.98
C GLU A 8 -27.48 6.13 -7.11
N ALA A 9 -26.91 7.08 -7.86
CA ALA A 9 -25.47 7.22 -7.98
C ALA A 9 -24.92 7.56 -6.61
N LEU A 10 -24.26 6.60 -5.96
CA LEU A 10 -23.55 6.84 -4.71
C LEU A 10 -22.56 7.99 -4.96
N PRO A 11 -22.61 9.08 -4.18
CA PRO A 11 -21.66 10.18 -4.31
C PRO A 11 -20.23 9.63 -4.23
N VAL A 12 -19.34 10.11 -5.09
CA VAL A 12 -17.92 9.74 -5.12
C VAL A 12 -17.28 9.88 -3.72
N GLU A 13 -17.82 10.78 -2.90
CA GLU A 13 -17.47 11.03 -1.50
C GLU A 13 -17.69 9.84 -0.54
N PHE A 14 -18.41 8.79 -0.93
CA PHE A 14 -18.69 7.63 -0.06
C PHE A 14 -17.62 6.54 -0.10
N PHE A 15 -16.66 6.62 -1.04
CA PHE A 15 -15.53 5.71 -1.12
C PHE A 15 -14.24 6.51 -0.86
N ASP A 16 -13.40 5.99 0.03
CA ASP A 16 -12.00 6.40 0.26
C ASP A 16 -11.72 7.56 1.22
N THR A 17 -12.30 7.55 2.42
CA THR A 17 -11.57 8.08 3.59
C THR A 17 -10.64 7.00 4.13
N CYS A 18 -9.55 6.75 3.41
CA CYS A 18 -8.50 5.89 3.95
C CYS A 18 -7.85 6.64 5.13
N GLU A 19 -7.98 6.11 6.34
CA GLU A 19 -7.38 6.71 7.53
C GLU A 19 -5.88 6.37 7.62
N GLN A 20 -5.04 7.40 7.60
CA GLN A 20 -3.60 7.24 7.84
C GLN A 20 -3.36 6.57 9.21
N PRO A 21 -2.37 5.67 9.32
CA PRO A 21 -1.19 5.55 8.45
C PRO A 21 -1.24 4.38 7.44
N PHE A 22 -2.38 3.73 7.22
CA PHE A 22 -2.44 2.48 6.44
C PHE A 22 -2.70 2.69 4.93
N CYS A 23 -2.63 3.93 4.47
CA CYS A 23 -2.93 4.35 3.11
C CYS A 23 -1.65 4.54 2.32
N ALA A 24 -1.60 4.02 1.11
CA ALA A 24 -0.45 4.13 0.21
C ALA A 24 -0.82 4.93 -1.06
N SER A 25 -1.57 6.02 -0.91
CA SER A 25 -1.81 6.94 -2.03
C SER A 25 -0.56 7.78 -2.33
N ARG A 26 -0.50 8.42 -3.50
CA ARG A 26 0.71 9.09 -4.01
C ARG A 26 1.25 10.18 -3.06
N ASP A 27 0.34 10.93 -2.45
CA ASP A 27 0.68 12.14 -1.69
C ASP A 27 0.67 11.89 -0.16
N ASP A 28 0.39 10.65 0.27
CA ASP A 28 0.43 10.22 1.66
C ASP A 28 1.85 9.93 2.14
N PHE A 29 2.03 9.96 3.46
CA PHE A 29 3.19 9.30 4.05
C PHE A 29 3.08 7.79 3.81
N ALA A 30 4.15 7.18 3.29
CA ALA A 30 4.21 5.75 3.13
C ALA A 30 3.92 5.02 4.47
N PRO A 31 3.09 3.96 4.48
CA PRO A 31 2.79 3.21 5.69
C PRO A 31 4.04 2.70 6.38
N ALA A 32 4.15 2.92 7.69
CA ALA A 32 5.26 2.42 8.47
C ALA A 32 5.26 0.88 8.49
N PHE A 33 6.42 0.27 8.29
CA PHE A 33 6.59 -1.17 8.43
C PHE A 33 7.90 -1.50 9.15
N ASN A 34 7.88 -2.64 9.84
CA ASN A 34 9.06 -3.33 10.32
C ASN A 34 8.93 -4.80 9.95
N ALA A 35 9.95 -5.38 9.30
CA ALA A 35 9.92 -6.75 8.84
C ALA A 35 11.31 -7.41 8.86
N PRO A 36 11.39 -8.74 9.05
CA PRO A 36 12.62 -9.48 8.83
C PRO A 36 12.96 -9.50 7.32
N ALA A 37 14.24 -9.37 7.00
CA ALA A 37 14.78 -9.42 5.64
C ALA A 37 16.13 -10.14 5.61
N LEU A 38 16.45 -10.73 4.46
CA LEU A 38 17.78 -11.30 4.21
C LEU A 38 18.71 -10.19 3.67
N ILE A 39 19.71 -9.80 4.44
CA ILE A 39 20.69 -8.77 4.10
C ILE A 39 22.08 -9.40 4.22
N ASN A 40 22.86 -9.40 3.14
CA ASN A 40 24.21 -9.98 3.12
C ASN A 40 24.26 -11.43 3.67
N ASN A 41 23.28 -12.26 3.29
CA ASN A 41 23.12 -13.64 3.76
C ASN A 41 22.80 -13.81 5.26
N GLU A 42 22.39 -12.75 5.96
CA GLU A 42 21.95 -12.77 7.34
C GLU A 42 20.50 -12.29 7.48
N ILE A 43 19.73 -12.88 8.40
CA ILE A 43 18.39 -12.39 8.74
C ILE A 43 18.54 -11.19 9.67
N SER A 44 18.07 -10.03 9.22
CA SER A 44 18.04 -8.78 10.01
C SER A 44 16.70 -8.07 9.88
N SER A 45 16.47 -7.02 10.64
CA SER A 45 15.22 -6.24 10.63
C SER A 45 15.38 -4.97 9.78
N VAL A 46 14.45 -4.76 8.85
CA VAL A 46 14.32 -3.51 8.08
C VAL A 46 13.16 -2.71 8.66
N ASP A 47 13.38 -1.41 8.83
CA ASP A 47 12.42 -0.45 9.39
C ASP A 47 12.40 0.79 8.50
N LEU A 48 11.26 1.06 7.86
CA LEU A 48 11.11 2.21 6.97
C LEU A 48 11.42 3.54 7.67
N LEU A 49 11.09 3.65 8.96
CA LEU A 49 11.29 4.88 9.72
C LEU A 49 12.77 5.20 9.94
N LYS A 50 13.66 4.19 9.90
CA LYS A 50 15.11 4.37 10.01
C LYS A 50 15.77 4.84 8.71
N GLU A 51 15.09 4.72 7.58
CA GLU A 51 15.60 5.12 6.26
C GLU A 51 15.22 6.57 5.88
N ARG A 52 14.66 7.34 6.82
CA ARG A 52 14.34 8.77 6.62
C ARG A 52 15.58 9.56 6.20
N GLY A 53 15.38 10.50 5.27
CA GLY A 53 16.46 11.30 4.67
C GLY A 53 17.11 10.65 3.43
N LYS A 54 16.67 9.45 3.04
CA LYS A 54 17.05 8.78 1.79
C LYS A 54 15.84 8.55 0.90
N TRP A 55 16.07 8.41 -0.40
CA TRP A 55 15.05 7.87 -1.30
C TRP A 55 14.99 6.36 -1.15
N VAL A 56 13.77 5.83 -0.99
CA VAL A 56 13.51 4.39 -0.83
C VAL A 56 12.58 3.95 -1.96
N ILE A 57 12.94 2.84 -2.62
CA ILE A 57 12.09 2.15 -3.59
C ILE A 57 11.62 0.85 -2.93
N LEU A 58 10.32 0.75 -2.66
CA LEU A 58 9.68 -0.49 -2.19
C LEU A 58 8.93 -1.11 -3.37
N PHE A 59 9.28 -2.35 -3.71
CA PHE A 59 8.63 -3.10 -4.78
C PHE A 59 8.10 -4.43 -4.22
N PHE A 60 6.95 -4.86 -4.73
CA PHE A 60 6.34 -6.14 -4.39
C PHE A 60 6.42 -7.05 -5.61
N TYR A 61 6.67 -8.33 -5.38
CA TYR A 61 6.62 -9.38 -6.40
C TYR A 61 5.72 -10.51 -5.90
N ALA A 62 5.18 -11.31 -6.82
CA ALA A 62 4.09 -12.23 -6.51
C ALA A 62 4.50 -13.40 -5.61
N SER A 63 5.64 -14.05 -5.89
CA SER A 63 6.12 -15.19 -5.11
C SER A 63 7.59 -15.50 -5.44
N ASP A 64 8.26 -16.17 -4.49
CA ASP A 64 9.56 -16.79 -4.73
C ASP A 64 9.40 -18.05 -5.61
N PHE A 65 10.39 -18.34 -6.47
CA PHE A 65 10.45 -19.55 -7.28
C PHE A 65 9.24 -19.78 -8.21
N THR A 66 8.91 -18.78 -9.01
CA THR A 66 7.96 -18.97 -10.13
C THR A 66 8.56 -19.85 -11.23
N PHE A 67 7.73 -20.58 -11.96
CA PHE A 67 8.15 -21.32 -13.15
C PHE A 67 8.74 -20.37 -14.21
N VAL A 68 9.86 -20.76 -14.84
CA VAL A 68 10.53 -20.06 -15.96
C VAL A 68 10.57 -20.94 -17.19
#